data_AF-A0A7C4M8U3-F1
#
_entry.id   AF-A0A7C4M8U3-F1
#
_cell.length_a   1.000
_cell.length_b   1.000
_cell.length_c   1.000
_cell.angle_alpha   90.00
_cell.angle_beta   90.00
_cell.angle_gamma   90.00
#
_symmetry.space_group_name_H-M   'P 1'
#
loop_
_entity.id
_entity.type
_entity.pdbx_description
1 polymer ?
#
loop_
_entity_poly.entity_id
_entity_poly.type
_entity_poly.pdbx_seq_one_letter_code
_entity_poly.pdbx_strand_id
1 'polypeptide(L)'
;MFVSAGVRFEANVEALNMVETAGNYSKHRRVPYIVEDKNTIKIIYVPAVSGESLAHAFQELLAEEALSEKQKVCSKCTRGEFLKSMDDANAAEKFEGKKLPTVAEQLEEGIVKNCTVEDVGGFLYAGKVPVKRTSAFQVSYALPIKKMAIYSTVEPQLHARHAVIPEAGKKVEGAAEQMIY
;
A
#
# COMPACT_ATOMS: atom_id res chain seq x y z
N MET A 1 -12.58 23.79 1.70
CA MET A 1 -13.50 22.95 2.48
C MET A 1 -12.71 21.73 2.95
N PHE A 2 -12.86 21.30 4.20
CA PHE A 2 -12.18 20.12 4.75
C PHE A 2 -13.22 19.11 5.24
N VAL A 3 -12.99 17.83 4.97
CA VAL A 3 -13.83 16.72 5.42
C VAL A 3 -12.97 15.73 6.19
N SER A 4 -13.39 15.38 7.41
CA SER A 4 -12.70 14.43 8.27
C SER A 4 -13.67 13.36 8.74
N ALA A 5 -13.28 12.09 8.67
CA ALA A 5 -14.09 10.96 9.09
C ALA A 5 -13.26 9.95 9.87
N GLY A 6 -13.88 9.32 10.87
CA GLY A 6 -13.33 8.17 11.59
C GLY A 6 -14.20 6.95 11.32
N VAL A 7 -13.60 5.85 10.86
CA VAL A 7 -14.31 4.64 10.45
C VAL A 7 -13.90 3.47 11.32
N ARG A 8 -14.88 2.66 11.71
CA ARG A 8 -14.68 1.33 12.29
C ARG A 8 -15.42 0.33 11.43
N PHE A 9 -14.77 -0.75 11.07
CA PHE A 9 -15.34 -1.82 10.26
C PHE A 9 -14.93 -3.17 10.83
N GLU A 10 -15.72 -4.18 10.53
CA GLU A 10 -15.39 -5.58 10.80
C GLU A 10 -14.67 -6.14 9.58
N ALA A 11 -13.58 -6.86 9.79
CA ALA A 11 -12.76 -7.43 8.73
C ALA A 11 -12.46 -8.90 9.03
N ASN A 12 -12.55 -9.74 8.01
CA ASN A 12 -12.11 -11.13 8.13
C ASN A 12 -10.58 -11.15 8.25
N VAL A 13 -10.09 -11.67 9.38
CA VAL A 13 -8.67 -11.71 9.73
C VAL A 13 -7.87 -12.61 8.78
N GLU A 14 -8.48 -13.66 8.22
CA GLU A 14 -7.85 -14.55 7.23
C GLU A 14 -7.60 -13.81 5.91
N ALA A 15 -8.58 -13.04 5.44
CA ALA A 15 -8.44 -12.19 4.26
C ALA A 15 -7.44 -11.05 4.48
N LEU A 16 -7.45 -10.44 5.67
CA LEU A 16 -6.49 -9.39 6.04
C LEU A 16 -5.05 -9.93 6.11
N ASN A 17 -4.92 -11.20 6.50
CA ASN A 17 -3.65 -11.90 6.53
C ASN A 17 -3.30 -12.58 5.21
N MET A 18 -4.06 -12.36 4.11
CA MET A 18 -3.83 -12.95 2.78
C MET A 18 -3.23 -14.37 2.90
N VAL A 19 -3.94 -15.25 3.62
CA VAL A 19 -3.48 -16.61 3.90
C VAL A 19 -3.63 -17.43 2.62
N GLU A 20 -2.80 -17.15 1.62
CA GLU A 20 -2.72 -17.93 0.39
C GLU A 20 -1.36 -18.62 0.27
N THR A 21 -1.40 -19.81 -0.33
CA THR A 21 -0.29 -20.75 -0.50
C THR A 21 0.46 -20.48 -1.81
N ALA A 22 1.18 -19.36 -1.96
CA ALA A 22 2.13 -19.23 -3.08
C ALA A 22 3.18 -18.11 -2.92
N GLY A 23 4.41 -18.49 -2.60
CA GLY A 23 5.60 -18.08 -3.37
C GLY A 23 6.16 -16.66 -3.27
N ASN A 24 5.47 -15.66 -2.71
CA ASN A 24 6.09 -14.33 -2.53
C ASN A 24 5.50 -13.58 -1.31
N TYR A 25 5.94 -13.97 -0.12
CA TYR A 25 5.55 -13.31 1.13
C TYR A 25 6.13 -11.87 1.18
N SER A 26 5.34 -10.89 0.78
CA SER A 26 5.50 -9.53 1.32
C SER A 26 5.18 -9.62 2.81
N LYS A 27 6.12 -9.25 3.69
CA LYS A 27 5.90 -9.28 5.15
C LYS A 27 4.62 -8.53 5.49
N HIS A 28 3.64 -9.21 6.08
CA HIS A 28 2.40 -8.57 6.56
C HIS A 28 2.74 -7.42 7.49
N ARG A 29 2.16 -6.25 7.25
CA ARG A 29 2.46 -5.07 8.06
C ARG A 29 1.89 -5.31 9.46
N ARG A 30 2.79 -5.37 10.45
CA ARG A 30 2.45 -5.45 11.87
C ARG A 30 2.89 -4.18 12.57
N VAL A 31 2.12 -3.78 13.57
CA VAL A 31 2.43 -2.63 14.41
C VAL A 31 2.45 -3.04 15.89
N PRO A 32 3.39 -2.48 16.67
CA PRO A 32 3.52 -2.82 18.08
C PRO A 32 2.47 -2.06 18.89
N TYR A 33 1.75 -2.79 19.73
CA TYR A 33 0.90 -2.25 20.78
C TYR A 33 1.59 -2.41 22.13
N ILE A 34 1.64 -1.32 22.88
CA ILE A 34 2.10 -1.31 24.26
C ILE A 34 0.87 -1.55 25.15
N VAL A 35 0.84 -2.69 25.82
CA VAL A 35 -0.22 -3.11 26.74
C VAL A 35 0.34 -3.21 28.15
N GLU A 36 -0.33 -2.54 29.08
CA GLU A 36 -0.01 -2.63 30.51
C GLU A 36 -0.84 -3.75 31.14
N ASP A 37 -0.15 -4.70 31.77
CA ASP A 37 -0.76 -5.81 32.50
C ASP A 37 -0.15 -5.87 33.91
N LYS A 38 -0.92 -5.48 34.93
CA LYS A 38 -0.59 -5.65 36.36
C LYS A 38 0.86 -5.24 36.71
N ASN A 39 1.28 -4.04 36.31
CA ASN A 39 2.64 -3.46 36.46
C ASN A 39 3.73 -3.99 35.51
N THR A 40 3.37 -4.77 34.49
CA THR A 40 4.29 -5.16 33.41
C THR A 40 3.88 -4.53 32.09
N ILE A 41 4.85 -4.00 31.35
CA ILE A 41 4.64 -3.51 29.99
C ILE A 41 4.94 -4.64 29.03
N LYS A 42 3.94 -5.04 28.24
CA LYS A 42 4.07 -6.05 27.20
C LYS A 42 3.90 -5.40 25.84
N ILE A 43 4.77 -5.76 24.90
CA ILE A 43 4.64 -5.35 23.50
C ILE A 43 4.03 -6.53 22.75
N ILE A 44 2.86 -6.30 22.14
CA ILE A 44 2.21 -7.28 21.25
C ILE A 44 2.21 -6.74 19.82
N TYR A 45 2.41 -7.60 18.83
CA TYR A 45 2.35 -7.21 17.42
C TYR A 45 1.01 -7.61 16.84
N VAL A 46 0.31 -6.64 16.27
CA VAL A 46 -1.04 -6.82 15.72
C VAL A 46 -1.02 -6.58 14.21
N PRO A 47 -1.92 -7.21 13.44
CA PRO A 47 -1.96 -7.01 12.01
C PRO A 47 -2.54 -5.62 11.73
N ALA A 48 -2.06 -4.96 10.68
CA ALA A 48 -2.51 -3.62 10.33
C ALA A 48 -2.57 -3.43 8.82
N VAL A 49 -3.55 -2.65 8.37
CA VAL A 49 -3.58 -2.16 6.99
C VAL A 49 -2.90 -0.80 6.97
N SER A 50 -1.91 -0.67 6.10
CA SER A 50 -1.16 0.57 5.98
C SER A 50 -2.02 1.67 5.34
N GLY A 51 -1.79 2.92 5.75
CA GLY A 51 -2.46 4.06 5.14
C GLY A 51 -2.15 4.15 3.64
N GLU A 52 -0.95 3.75 3.21
CA GLU A 52 -0.55 3.70 1.81
C GLU A 52 -1.36 2.69 1.00
N SER A 53 -1.74 1.55 1.58
CA SER A 53 -2.57 0.54 0.92
C SER A 53 -4.01 1.07 0.73
N LEU A 54 -4.55 1.75 1.75
CA LEU A 54 -5.86 2.40 1.66
C LEU A 54 -5.83 3.58 0.68
N ALA A 55 -4.74 4.35 0.66
CA ALA A 55 -4.54 5.44 -0.28
C ALA A 55 -4.37 4.96 -1.72
N HIS A 56 -3.79 3.79 -1.92
CA HIS A 56 -3.69 3.14 -3.23
C HIS A 56 -5.09 2.77 -3.74
N ALA A 57 -5.88 2.02 -2.93
CA ALA A 57 -7.26 1.69 -3.27
C ALA A 57 -8.13 2.93 -3.54
N PHE A 58 -7.98 3.98 -2.72
CA PHE A 58 -8.67 5.26 -2.95
C PHE A 58 -8.28 5.90 -4.29
N GLN A 59 -6.99 5.87 -4.66
CA GLN A 59 -6.52 6.46 -5.91
C GLN A 59 -6.94 5.65 -7.14
N GLU A 60 -7.10 4.33 -7.03
CA GLU A 60 -7.67 3.51 -8.11
C GLU A 60 -9.12 3.92 -8.38
N LEU A 61 -9.94 3.96 -7.33
CA LEU A 61 -11.33 4.42 -7.43
C LEU A 61 -11.42 5.87 -7.94
N LEU A 62 -10.52 6.74 -7.49
CA LEU A 62 -10.44 8.12 -7.98
C LEU A 62 -10.09 8.17 -9.47
N ALA A 63 -9.20 7.30 -9.95
CA ALA A 63 -8.85 7.24 -11.37
C ALA A 63 -10.04 6.79 -12.22
N GLU A 64 -10.79 5.79 -11.77
CA GLU A 64 -12.00 5.30 -12.42
C GLU A 64 -13.08 6.40 -12.50
N GLU A 65 -13.34 7.08 -11.38
CA GLU A 65 -14.35 8.15 -11.34
C GLU A 65 -13.92 9.38 -12.14
N ALA A 66 -12.63 9.75 -12.08
CA ALA A 66 -12.11 10.84 -12.90
C ALA A 66 -12.27 10.55 -14.41
N LEU A 67 -12.09 9.31 -14.84
CA LEU A 67 -12.33 8.91 -16.23
C LEU A 67 -13.83 8.95 -16.60
N SER A 68 -14.71 8.55 -15.68
CA SER A 68 -16.17 8.61 -15.90
C SER A 68 -16.65 10.07 -16.06
N GLU A 69 -16.05 11.00 -15.31
CA GLU A 69 -16.31 12.44 -15.39
C GLU A 69 -15.54 13.16 -16.51
N LYS A 70 -14.79 12.44 -17.37
CA LYS A 70 -13.96 13.00 -18.46
C LYS A 70 -12.87 13.96 -17.98
N GLN A 71 -12.37 13.77 -16.76
CA GLN A 71 -11.20 14.45 -16.23
C GLN A 71 -9.91 13.81 -16.77
N LYS A 72 -8.79 14.54 -16.68
CA LYS A 72 -7.51 14.05 -17.18
C LYS A 72 -6.82 13.15 -16.17
N VAL A 73 -6.44 11.96 -16.60
CA VAL A 73 -5.71 10.98 -15.80
C VAL A 73 -4.53 10.45 -16.61
N CYS A 74 -3.38 10.25 -15.97
CA CYS A 74 -2.18 9.72 -16.63
C CYS A 74 -2.33 8.23 -17.01
N SER A 75 -1.60 7.74 -18.02
CA SER A 75 -1.73 6.34 -18.46
C SER A 75 -1.36 5.35 -17.36
N LYS A 76 -0.32 5.66 -16.57
CA LYS A 76 0.11 4.84 -15.43
C LYS A 76 -0.92 4.84 -14.30
N CYS A 77 -1.49 6.00 -14.01
CA CYS A 77 -2.53 6.20 -13.00
C CYS A 77 -3.79 5.39 -13.35
N THR A 78 -4.14 5.32 -14.63
CA THR A 78 -5.26 4.51 -15.14
C THR A 78 -5.03 3.01 -14.96
N ARG A 79 -3.76 2.57 -14.91
CA ARG A 79 -3.37 1.17 -14.70
C ARG A 79 -3.14 0.81 -13.22
N GLY A 80 -3.43 1.71 -12.28
CA GLY A 80 -3.13 1.51 -10.85
C GLY A 80 -1.64 1.63 -10.49
N GLU A 81 -0.80 2.07 -11.43
CA GLU A 81 0.63 2.27 -11.23
C GLU A 81 0.93 3.72 -10.78
N PHE A 82 0.79 3.99 -9.47
CA PHE A 82 0.99 5.34 -8.92
C PHE A 82 2.46 5.71 -8.68
N LEU A 83 3.31 5.57 -9.71
CA LEU A 83 4.66 6.15 -9.73
C LEU A 83 4.62 7.68 -9.73
N LYS A 84 3.57 8.24 -10.37
CA LYS A 84 3.31 9.69 -10.47
C LYS A 84 4.48 10.43 -11.12
N SER A 85 4.53 11.76 -11.04
CA SER A 85 5.68 12.56 -11.53
C SER A 85 6.96 12.40 -10.69
N MET A 86 7.39 11.19 -10.34
CA MET A 86 8.58 10.99 -9.50
C MET A 86 9.90 11.44 -10.15
N ASP A 87 10.00 11.28 -11.47
CA ASP A 87 11.19 11.54 -12.28
C ASP A 87 10.83 12.23 -13.60
N ASP A 88 11.85 12.60 -14.38
CA ASP A 88 11.69 13.30 -15.66
C ASP A 88 10.87 12.46 -16.66
N ALA A 89 11.01 11.13 -16.65
CA ALA A 89 10.31 10.24 -17.57
C ALA A 89 8.80 10.20 -17.29
N ASN A 90 8.40 10.07 -16.03
CA ASN A 90 7.00 10.07 -15.62
C ASN A 90 6.37 11.47 -15.67
N ALA A 91 7.17 12.53 -15.47
CA ALA A 91 6.70 13.90 -15.61
C ALA A 91 6.47 14.27 -17.08
N ALA A 92 7.37 13.87 -17.99
CA ALA A 92 7.30 14.20 -19.42
C ALA A 92 6.03 13.67 -20.13
N GLU A 93 5.47 12.55 -19.65
CA GLU A 93 4.20 11.99 -20.14
C GLU A 93 3.06 13.02 -20.08
N LYS A 94 3.07 13.91 -19.07
CA LYS A 94 2.02 14.92 -18.84
C LYS A 94 2.18 16.16 -19.71
N PHE A 95 3.34 16.35 -20.30
CA PHE A 95 3.66 17.50 -21.15
C PHE A 95 3.77 17.10 -22.64
N GLU A 96 3.27 15.93 -23.02
CA GLU A 96 3.29 15.44 -24.41
C GLU A 96 4.72 15.40 -25.00
N GLY A 97 5.73 15.11 -24.17
CA GLY A 97 7.14 15.10 -24.60
C GLY A 97 7.78 16.48 -24.79
N LYS A 98 7.11 17.58 -24.40
CA LYS A 98 7.73 18.91 -24.34
C LYS A 98 8.77 18.98 -23.21
N LYS A 99 9.70 19.93 -23.32
CA LYS A 99 10.68 20.19 -22.25
C LYS A 99 9.94 20.55 -20.96
N LEU A 100 10.33 19.89 -19.87
CA LEU A 100 9.82 20.18 -18.54
C LEU A 100 10.12 21.63 -18.17
N PRO A 101 9.16 22.36 -17.58
CA PRO A 101 9.40 23.72 -17.09
C PRO A 101 10.55 23.75 -16.10
N THR A 102 11.41 24.77 -16.21
CA THR A 102 12.50 25.02 -15.25
C THR A 102 12.01 25.77 -14.00
N VAL A 103 10.76 26.23 -13.99
CA VAL A 103 10.14 26.94 -12.87
C VAL A 103 9.24 25.98 -12.12
N ALA A 104 9.44 25.86 -10.81
CA ALA A 104 8.74 24.91 -9.94
C ALA A 104 7.21 25.07 -10.01
N GLU A 105 6.71 26.30 -9.95
CA GLU A 105 5.27 26.61 -9.99
C GLU A 105 4.62 26.17 -11.31
N GLN A 106 5.28 26.42 -12.44
CA GLN A 106 4.79 26.04 -13.76
C GLN A 106 4.79 24.51 -13.94
N LEU A 107 5.78 23.83 -13.34
CA LEU A 107 5.85 22.38 -13.34
C LEU A 107 4.70 21.80 -12.51
N GLU A 108 4.47 22.30 -11.28
CA GLU A 108 3.35 21.86 -10.44
C GLU A 108 2.01 22.07 -11.13
N GLU A 109 1.77 23.28 -11.65
CA GLU A 109 0.53 23.63 -12.34
C GLU A 109 0.28 22.74 -13.56
N GLY A 110 1.33 22.45 -14.34
CA GLY A 110 1.24 21.56 -15.49
C GLY A 110 0.96 20.11 -15.12
N ILE A 111 1.51 19.61 -14.01
CA ILE A 111 1.25 18.25 -13.50
C ILE A 111 -0.20 18.14 -13.03
N VAL A 112 -0.65 19.08 -12.21
CA VAL A 112 -1.99 19.10 -11.61
C VAL A 112 -3.07 19.24 -12.68
N LYS A 113 -2.89 20.12 -13.67
CA LYS A 113 -3.85 20.30 -14.76
C LYS A 113 -4.01 19.07 -15.66
N ASN A 114 -3.04 18.17 -15.68
CA ASN A 114 -3.03 17.02 -16.57
C ASN A 114 -3.25 15.68 -15.84
N CYS A 115 -3.32 15.67 -14.52
CA CYS A 115 -3.57 14.45 -13.76
C CYS A 115 -4.31 14.74 -12.44
N THR A 116 -5.62 14.43 -12.41
CA THR A 116 -6.46 14.58 -11.21
C THR A 116 -6.00 13.73 -10.04
N VAL A 117 -5.43 12.54 -10.31
CA VAL A 117 -4.89 11.66 -9.26
C VAL A 117 -3.69 12.30 -8.55
N GLU A 118 -2.84 13.03 -9.28
CA GLU A 118 -1.69 13.73 -8.69
C GLU A 118 -2.07 15.06 -8.05
N ASP A 119 -3.16 15.68 -8.51
CA ASP A 119 -3.76 16.83 -7.83
C ASP A 119 -4.21 16.47 -6.42
N VAL A 120 -5.05 15.43 -6.30
CA VAL A 120 -5.66 15.01 -5.03
C VAL A 120 -4.70 14.18 -4.19
N GLY A 121 -4.04 13.20 -4.79
CA GLY A 121 -3.14 12.26 -4.11
C GLY A 121 -1.73 12.81 -3.88
N GLY A 122 -1.43 14.01 -4.37
CA GLY A 122 -0.12 14.64 -4.31
C GLY A 122 0.95 13.87 -5.09
N PHE A 123 2.15 14.45 -5.19
CA PHE A 123 3.30 13.85 -5.85
C PHE A 123 4.61 14.44 -5.30
N LEU A 124 5.71 13.77 -5.58
CA LEU A 124 7.06 14.25 -5.28
C LEU A 124 7.93 14.06 -6.52
N TYR A 125 8.25 15.15 -7.19
CA TYR A 125 9.20 15.16 -8.29
C TYR A 125 10.60 15.48 -7.74
N ALA A 126 11.53 14.54 -7.93
CA ALA A 126 12.90 14.62 -7.43
C ALA A 126 13.92 14.95 -8.54
N GLY A 127 13.48 15.54 -9.66
CA GLY A 127 14.34 15.93 -10.77
C GLY A 127 15.13 17.23 -10.50
N LYS A 128 15.55 17.90 -11.59
CA LYS A 128 16.41 19.10 -11.50
C LYS A 128 15.83 20.23 -10.65
N VAL A 129 14.52 20.39 -10.69
CA VAL A 129 13.78 21.38 -9.91
C VAL A 129 12.84 20.59 -9.01
N PRO A 130 13.23 20.26 -7.77
CA PRO A 130 12.43 19.41 -6.92
C PRO A 130 11.11 20.08 -6.57
N VAL A 131 10.00 19.39 -6.81
CA VAL A 131 8.64 19.88 -6.53
C VAL A 131 7.90 18.85 -5.71
N LYS A 132 7.28 19.30 -4.62
CA LYS A 132 6.48 18.46 -3.74
C LYS A 132 5.09 19.04 -3.61
N ARG A 133 4.09 18.23 -3.93
CA ARG A 133 2.69 18.48 -3.59
C ARG A 133 2.23 17.47 -2.56
N THR A 134 1.82 17.94 -1.40
CA THR A 134 1.30 17.06 -0.34
C THR A 134 -0.09 16.57 -0.72
N SER A 135 -0.38 15.29 -0.48
CA SER A 135 -1.71 14.71 -0.70
C SER A 135 -2.79 15.45 0.08
N ALA A 136 -3.89 15.80 -0.60
CA ALA A 136 -5.10 16.31 0.02
C ALA A 136 -5.89 15.18 0.71
N PHE A 137 -5.79 13.95 0.20
CA PHE A 137 -6.32 12.76 0.87
C PHE A 137 -5.30 12.22 1.88
N GLN A 138 -5.66 12.21 3.16
CA GLN A 138 -4.81 11.73 4.24
C GLN A 138 -5.53 10.62 5.00
N VAL A 139 -4.89 9.46 5.09
CA VAL A 139 -5.45 8.28 5.74
C VAL A 139 -4.44 7.68 6.70
N SER A 140 -4.92 7.37 7.90
CA SER A 140 -4.12 6.69 8.92
C SER A 140 -4.10 5.18 8.66
N TYR A 141 -3.35 4.45 9.46
CA TYR A 141 -3.43 2.99 9.43
C TYR A 141 -4.81 2.53 9.92
N ALA A 142 -5.34 1.48 9.30
CA ALA A 142 -6.44 0.74 9.91
C ALA A 142 -5.86 -0.25 10.91
N LEU A 143 -6.21 -0.03 12.17
CA LEU A 143 -5.66 -0.75 13.30
C LEU A 143 -6.75 -1.49 14.07
N PRO A 144 -6.48 -2.70 14.60
CA PRO A 144 -7.39 -3.36 15.50
C PRO A 144 -7.64 -2.51 16.74
N ILE A 145 -8.88 -2.48 17.22
CA ILE A 145 -9.22 -1.75 18.45
C ILE A 145 -8.40 -2.36 19.59
N LYS A 146 -7.68 -1.54 20.37
CA LYS A 146 -6.73 -2.01 21.41
C LYS A 146 -7.31 -3.08 22.35
N LYS A 147 -8.58 -2.94 22.75
CA LYS A 147 -9.28 -3.94 23.59
C LYS A 147 -9.48 -5.28 22.89
N MET A 148 -9.78 -5.27 21.59
CA MET A 148 -9.93 -6.48 20.76
C MET A 148 -8.58 -7.07 20.38
N ALA A 149 -7.57 -6.22 20.25
CA ALA A 149 -6.24 -6.58 19.79
C ALA A 149 -5.51 -7.56 20.75
N ILE A 150 -5.85 -7.51 22.04
CA ILE A 150 -5.35 -8.46 23.04
C ILE A 150 -5.90 -9.88 22.78
N TYR A 151 -7.10 -9.98 22.19
CA TYR A 151 -7.74 -11.25 21.84
C TYR A 151 -7.42 -11.69 20.40
N SER A 152 -6.94 -10.79 19.54
CA SER A 152 -6.48 -11.14 18.20
C SER A 152 -5.10 -11.77 18.29
N THR A 153 -5.04 -13.06 18.64
CA THR A 153 -3.83 -13.86 18.45
C THR A 153 -3.59 -14.04 16.96
N VAL A 154 -2.64 -13.28 16.41
CA VAL A 154 -2.12 -13.48 15.04
C VAL A 154 -1.02 -14.52 15.07
N GLU A 155 -1.28 -15.65 15.70
CA GLU A 155 -0.47 -16.82 15.39
C GLU A 155 -0.89 -17.26 13.99
N PRO A 156 0.05 -17.41 13.04
CA PRO A 156 -0.29 -18.04 11.77
C PRO A 156 -0.84 -19.43 12.08
N GLN A 157 -2.16 -19.60 11.98
CA GLN A 157 -2.84 -20.88 12.23
C GLN A 157 -2.43 -21.95 11.22
N LEU A 158 -1.76 -21.55 10.14
CA LEU A 158 -1.30 -22.44 9.09
C LEU A 158 0.20 -22.20 8.83
N HIS A 159 1.02 -23.13 9.30
CA HIS A 159 2.40 -23.29 8.85
C HIS A 159 2.41 -24.19 7.61
N ALA A 160 1.75 -23.79 6.52
CA ALA A 160 1.81 -24.54 5.28
C ALA A 160 3.15 -24.25 4.60
N ARG A 161 4.10 -25.20 4.68
CA ARG A 161 5.27 -25.24 3.81
C ARG A 161 5.06 -26.29 2.74
N HIS A 162 5.19 -25.89 1.48
CA HIS A 162 5.31 -26.84 0.39
C HIS A 162 6.71 -27.45 0.44
N ALA A 163 6.81 -28.76 0.65
CA ALA A 163 7.99 -29.48 0.19
C ALA A 163 8.03 -29.31 -1.33
N VAL A 164 9.11 -28.73 -1.85
CA VAL A 164 9.35 -28.75 -3.30
C VAL A 164 9.58 -30.22 -3.64
N ILE A 165 8.60 -30.85 -4.29
CA ILE A 165 8.82 -32.16 -4.89
C ILE A 165 9.92 -31.92 -5.92
N PRO A 166 11.09 -32.56 -5.81
CA PRO A 166 12.13 -32.39 -6.81
C PRO A 166 11.54 -32.84 -8.15
N GLU A 167 11.81 -32.06 -9.21
CA GLU A 167 11.48 -32.43 -10.57
C GLU A 167 11.85 -33.89 -10.82
N ALA A 168 10.94 -34.59 -11.51
CA ALA A 168 10.97 -36.03 -11.72
C ALA A 168 12.39 -36.58 -11.94
N GLY A 169 12.94 -37.29 -10.95
CA GLY A 169 14.12 -38.14 -11.18
C GLY A 169 15.16 -38.29 -10.07
N LYS A 170 15.11 -37.55 -8.96
CA LYS A 170 16.10 -37.75 -7.86
C LYS A 170 15.42 -38.09 -6.54
N LYS A 171 15.41 -39.40 -6.22
CA LYS A 171 15.20 -39.89 -4.85
C LYS A 171 16.40 -39.45 -4.00
N VAL A 172 16.16 -38.53 -3.07
CA VAL A 172 17.07 -38.31 -1.95
C VAL A 172 16.53 -39.14 -0.79
N GLU A 173 17.13 -40.31 -0.58
CA GLU A 173 16.91 -41.09 0.64
C GLU A 173 17.51 -40.32 1.82
N GLY A 174 16.68 -39.99 2.82
CA GLY A 174 17.13 -39.39 4.07
C GLY A 174 16.75 -37.93 4.33
N ALA A 175 15.80 -37.33 3.59
CA ALA A 175 15.24 -36.04 4.01
C ALA A 175 14.25 -36.26 5.16
N ALA A 176 14.74 -35.95 6.36
CA ALA A 176 14.10 -36.10 7.66
C ALA A 176 12.58 -35.90 7.66
N GLU A 177 11.92 -36.87 8.30
CA GLU A 177 10.65 -36.70 8.97
C GLU A 177 10.65 -35.36 9.75
N GLN A 178 9.62 -34.54 9.57
CA GLN A 178 9.09 -33.81 10.70
C GLN A 178 7.67 -33.32 10.49
N MET A 179 6.88 -33.57 11.54
CA MET A 179 5.63 -32.92 11.88
C MET A 179 5.85 -31.45 12.25
N ILE A 180 4.76 -30.69 12.38
CA ILE A 180 4.35 -30.13 13.68
C ILE A 180 2.81 -30.02 13.68
N TYR A 181 2.24 -30.31 14.85
CA TYR A 181 0.84 -30.40 15.29
C TYR A 181 -0.21 -29.57 14.55
#